data_AF-X0VG55-F1
#
_entry.id   AF-X0VG55-F1
#
_cell.length_a   1.000
_cell.length_b   1.000
_cell.length_c   1.000
_cell.angle_alpha   90.00
_cell.angle_beta   90.00
_cell.angle_gamma   90.00
#
_symmetry.space_group_name_H-M   'P 1'
#
loop_
_entity.id
_entity.type
_entity.pdbx_description
1 polymer ?
#
loop_
_entity_poly.entity_id
_entity_poly.type
_entity_poly.pdbx_seq_one_letter_code
_entity_poly.pdbx_strand_id
1 'polypeptide(L)' 'MGLEAIYPKRRLSLSRPSQRLYAYLLMAVEVGRSDQVWACDITYIRMRRGFVYLVAILDWFSRYVVSWRTVKY' A
#
# COMPACT_ATOMS: atom_id res chain seq x y z
N MET A 1 1.65 -16.70 11.74
CA MET A 1 1.22 -15.53 12.52
C MET A 1 -0.30 -15.50 12.49
N GLY A 2 -0.97 -15.83 13.60
CA GLY A 2 -2.39 -16.17 13.67
C GLY A 2 -3.20 -15.27 14.61
N LEU A 3 -3.03 -13.95 14.49
CA LEU A 3 -3.86 -12.98 15.19
C LEU A 3 -4.66 -12.21 14.14
N GLU A 4 -5.98 -12.44 14.11
CA GLU A 4 -6.93 -11.72 13.25
C GLU A 4 -7.97 -11.03 14.14
N ALA A 5 -8.25 -9.76 13.86
CA ALA A 5 -9.17 -8.97 14.68
C ALA A 5 -10.62 -9.29 14.33
N ILE A 6 -11.44 -9.62 15.35
CA ILE A 6 -12.88 -9.87 15.18
C ILE A 6 -13.63 -8.54 15.33
N TYR A 7 -13.98 -7.91 14.21
CA TYR A 7 -14.88 -6.76 14.16
C TYR A 7 -15.86 -6.89 12.99
N PRO A 8 -17.05 -6.27 13.05
CA PRO A 8 -17.99 -6.26 11.92
C PRO A 8 -17.32 -5.62 10.71
N LYS A 9 -17.00 -6.41 9.70
CA LYS A 9 -16.34 -5.93 8.48
C LYS A 9 -17.34 -5.04 7.72
N ARG A 10 -17.00 -3.76 7.47
CA ARG A 10 -17.79 -2.92 6.55
C ARG A 10 -17.94 -3.66 5.22
N ARG A 11 -19.17 -3.79 4.73
CA ARG A 11 -19.46 -4.46 3.45
C ARG A 11 -19.06 -3.55 2.28
N LEU A 12 -17.75 -3.39 2.07
CA LEU A 12 -17.16 -2.49 1.06
C LEU A 12 -17.27 -3.01 -0.39
N SER A 13 -18.04 -4.07 -0.62
CA SER A 13 -18.36 -4.57 -1.95
C SER A 13 -19.74 -5.22 -1.93
N LEU A 14 -20.79 -4.45 -2.19
CA LEU A 14 -22.00 -5.03 -2.75
C LEU A 14 -21.64 -5.47 -4.16
N SER A 15 -21.24 -6.74 -4.32
CA SER A 15 -21.04 -7.35 -5.64
C SER A 15 -22.37 -7.30 -6.39
N ARG A 16 -22.53 -6.32 -7.28
CA ARG A 16 -23.61 -6.35 -8.26
C ARG A 16 -23.24 -7.45 -9.26
N PRO A 17 -24.17 -8.36 -9.63
CA PRO A 17 -23.86 -9.46 -10.56
C PRO A 17 -23.25 -9.02 -11.90
N SER A 18 -23.49 -7.77 -12.30
CA SER A 18 -22.98 -7.16 -13.54
C SER A 18 -21.59 -6.53 -13.42
N GLN A 19 -20.97 -6.50 -12.23
CA GLN A 19 -19.68 -5.84 -12.04
C GLN A 19 -18.52 -6.82 -12.23
N ARG A 20 -17.60 -6.49 -13.13
CA ARG A 20 -16.39 -7.28 -13.37
C ARG A 20 -15.48 -7.22 -12.14
N LEU A 21 -15.16 -8.39 -11.58
CA LEU A 21 -14.14 -8.51 -10.55
C LEU A 21 -12.75 -8.44 -11.19
N TYR A 22 -11.90 -7.57 -10.68
CA TYR A 22 -10.49 -7.50 -11.05
C TYR A 22 -9.68 -8.21 -9.98
N ALA A 23 -9.00 -9.28 -10.37
CA ALA A 23 -8.12 -10.01 -9.46
C ALA A 23 -6.92 -9.13 -9.09
N TYR A 24 -6.48 -9.22 -7.84
CA TYR A 24 -5.21 -8.64 -7.43
C TYR A 24 -4.09 -9.50 -8.01
N LEU A 25 -3.44 -9.01 -9.07
CA LEU A 25 -2.49 -9.77 -9.88
C LEU A 25 -1.24 -10.22 -9.10
N LEU A 26 -0.92 -9.55 -8.00
CA LEU A 26 0.22 -9.89 -7.14
C LEU A 26 -0.11 -10.99 -6.12
N MET A 27 -1.37 -11.44 -6.02
CA MET A 27 -1.80 -12.44 -5.04
C MET A 27 -1.08 -13.79 -5.20
N ALA A 28 -0.75 -14.17 -6.43
CA ALA A 28 -0.09 -15.45 -6.76
C ALA A 28 1.41 -15.28 -7.08
N VAL A 29 1.99 -14.11 -6.80
CA VAL A 29 3.39 -13.80 -7.13
C VAL A 29 4.26 -14.00 -5.89
N GLU A 30 5.19 -14.95 -5.97
CA GLU A 30 6.28 -15.05 -5.02
C GLU A 30 7.32 -13.97 -5.32
N VAL A 31 7.56 -13.08 -4.36
CA VAL A 31 8.55 -11.99 -4.48
C VAL A 31 9.88 -12.50 -3.92
N GLY A 32 10.76 -12.99 -4.81
CA GLY A 32 11.97 -13.74 -4.44
C GLY A 32 13.29 -13.00 -4.70
N ARG A 33 13.24 -11.78 -5.24
CA ARG A 33 14.44 -10.95 -5.48
C ARG A 33 14.15 -9.46 -5.40
N SER A 34 15.19 -8.66 -5.17
CA SER A 34 15.16 -7.21 -5.29
C SER A 34 14.72 -6.77 -6.69
N ASP A 35 14.07 -5.61 -6.78
CA ASP A 35 13.59 -4.97 -8.00
C ASP A 35 12.57 -5.77 -8.80
N GLN A 36 11.91 -6.75 -8.15
CA GLN A 36 10.82 -7.51 -8.77
C GLN A 36 9.46 -6.81 -8.61
N VAL A 37 9.19 -6.25 -7.42
CA VAL A 37 7.94 -5.54 -7.13
C VAL A 37 8.23 -4.35 -6.23
N TRP A 38 7.68 -3.19 -6.60
CA TRP A 38 7.75 -1.98 -5.80
C TRP A 38 6.39 -1.62 -5.22
N ALA A 39 6.38 -1.12 -4.00
CA ALA A 39 5.23 -0.50 -3.36
C ALA A 39 5.41 1.02 -3.36
N CYS A 40 4.32 1.77 -3.50
CA CYS A 40 4.30 3.21 -3.36
C CYS A 40 3.21 3.60 -2.36
N ASP A 41 3.54 4.49 -1.44
CA ASP A 41 2.56 5.05 -0.52
C ASP A 41 2.82 6.54 -0.31
N ILE A 42 1.77 7.26 0.08
CA ILE A 42 1.83 8.67 0.46
C ILE A 42 1.31 8.84 1.89
N THR A 43 2.12 9.48 2.72
CA THR A 43 1.76 9.78 4.11
C THR A 43 2.02 11.24 4.45
N TYR A 44 1.46 11.68 5.57
CA TYR A 44 1.63 13.03 6.10
C TYR A 44 2.54 12.98 7.32
N ILE A 45 3.58 13.82 7.32
CA ILE A 45 4.46 14.01 8.47
C ILE A 45 4.00 15.28 9.19
N ARG A 46 3.59 15.12 10.46
CA ARG A 46 3.21 16.25 11.32
C ARG A 46 4.44 17.10 11.60
N MET A 47 4.34 18.40 11.32
CA MET A 47 5.37 19.38 11.64
C MET A 47 4.89 20.31 12.77
N ARG A 48 5.81 21.06 13.38
CA ARG A 48 5.48 22.11 14.36
C ARG A 48 4.45 23.11 13.83
N ARG A 49 4.48 23.41 12.53
CA ARG A 49 3.52 24.24 11.81
C ARG A 49 3.15 23.55 10.49
N GLY A 50 1.94 23.02 10.41
CA GLY A 50 1.43 22.32 9.22
C GLY A 50 1.85 20.85 9.13
N PHE A 51 1.93 20.36 7.89
CA PHE A 51 2.30 19.00 7.53
C PHE A 51 3.15 19.00 6.26
N VAL A 52 3.92 17.94 6.06
CA VAL A 52 4.62 17.66 4.81
C VAL A 52 4.09 16.35 4.26
N TYR A 53 3.84 16.29 2.96
CA TYR A 53 3.52 15.03 2.29
C TYR A 53 4.81 14.32 1.93
N LEU A 54 4.94 13.07 2.35
CA LEU A 54 6.01 12.16 1.95
C LEU A 54 5.43 11.14 0.98
N VAL A 55 5.97 11.09 -0.23
CA VAL A 55 5.79 9.95 -1.14
C VAL A 55 7.04 9.09 -1.07
N ALA A 56 6.86 7.79 -0.85
CA ALA A 56 7.96 6.83 -0.79
C ALA A 56 7.71 5.65 -1.72
N ILE A 57 8.73 5.26 -2.48
CA ILE A 57 8.76 4.04 -3.30
C ILE A 57 9.69 3.04 -2.60
N LEU A 58 9.15 1.87 -2.28
CA LEU A 58 9.81 0.80 -1.54
C LEU A 58 9.98 -0.42 -2.45
N ASP A 59 11.15 -1.05 -2.41
CA ASP A 59 11.31 -2.40 -2.94
C ASP A 59 10.73 -3.43 -1.96
N TRP A 60 9.85 -4.32 -2.45
CA TRP A 60 9.10 -5.21 -1.58
C TRP A 60 9.97 -6.33 -1.00
N PHE A 61 10.98 -6.79 -1.73
CA PHE A 61 11.88 -7.85 -1.28
C PHE A 61 12.89 -7.34 -0.24
N SER A 62 13.69 -6.33 -0.61
CA SER A 62 14.76 -5.79 0.23
C SER A 62 14.29 -4.85 1.34
N ARG A 63 13.06 -4.34 1.25
CA ARG A 63 12.48 -3.32 2.15
C ARG A 63 13.18 -1.97 2.09
N TYR A 64 14.03 -1.73 1.10
CA TYR A 64 14.70 -0.44 0.94
C TYR A 64 13.81 0.60 0.27
N VAL A 65 14.02 1.85 0.65
CA VAL A 65 13.45 3.01 -0.04
C VAL A 65 14.28 3.25 -1.30
N VAL A 66 13.68 3.01 -2.46
CA VAL A 66 14.31 3.19 -3.77
C VAL A 66 14.31 4.67 -4.16
N SER A 67 13.24 5.38 -3.80
CA SER A 67 13.10 6.81 -4.04
C SER A 67 12.08 7.43 -3.09
N TRP A 68 12.23 8.72 -2.80
CA TRP A 68 11.26 9.47 -2.02
C TRP A 68 11.25 10.94 -2.42
N ARG A 69 10.14 11.61 -2.16
CA ARG A 69 10.02 13.06 -2.32
C ARG A 69 9.10 13.63 -1.27
N THR A 70 9.46 14.82 -0.77
CA THR A 70 8.57 15.64 0.06
C THR A 70 8.02 16.81 -0.71
N VAL A 71 6.74 17.10 -0.46
CA VAL A 71 6.08 18.33 -0.94
C VAL A 71 5.47 19.04 0.25
N LYS A 72 5.76 20.33 0.37
CA LYS A 72 5.18 21.22 1.38
C LYS A 72 4.20 22.15 0.69
N TYR A 73 3.00 22.24 1.24
CA TYR A 73 2.02 23.28 0.94
C TYR A 73 1.99 24.31 2.08
#